data_AF-A0AAD3CGZ5-F1
#
_entry.id   AF-A0AAD3CGZ5-F1
#
_cell.length_a   1.000
_cell.length_b   1.000
_cell.length_c   1.000
_cell.angle_alpha   90.00
_cell.angle_beta   90.00
_cell.angle_gamma   90.00
#
_symmetry.space_group_name_H-M   'P 1'
#
loop_
_entity.id
_entity.type
_entity.pdbx_description
1 polymer ?
#
loop_
_entity_poly.entity_id
_entity_poly.type
_entity_poly.pdbx_seq_one_letter_code
_entity_poly.pdbx_strand_id
1 'polypeptide(L)'
;MSTPVVTDKWAGNFDCSICRRKRLVGSEFSSKALERFRKTGSALKCKKCVSEQETKEREAAAKRRAASETSGTGSLGNEKHVCASCKNSLPQADYNRNQLAKKEKARCRKCVEKAIQNEEAGRKSSREDKISDLKKKIEQMNLKGDIKEKVRLESELSALEAEHVTGLKPIKMSSAGRGSWRARAGRGRGRGRK
;
A
#
# COMPACT_ATOMS: atom_id res chain seq x y z
N MET A 1 14.91 -22.19 33.60
CA MET A 1 13.69 -22.14 32.77
C MET A 1 13.88 -21.07 31.70
N SER A 2 14.04 -21.46 30.44
CA SER A 2 14.26 -20.54 29.33
C SER A 2 12.99 -19.75 29.04
N THR A 3 13.03 -18.42 29.21
CA THR A 3 11.93 -17.55 28.82
C THR A 3 11.67 -17.69 27.32
N PRO A 4 10.43 -17.94 26.87
CA PRO A 4 10.13 -18.01 25.45
C PRO A 4 10.46 -16.67 24.79
N VAL A 5 11.27 -16.70 23.73
CA VAL A 5 11.55 -15.53 22.91
C VAL A 5 10.22 -15.05 22.34
N VAL A 6 9.77 -13.85 22.74
CA VAL A 6 8.56 -13.21 22.21
C VAL A 6 8.84 -12.82 20.76
N THR A 7 8.63 -13.76 19.83
CA THR A 7 8.81 -13.56 18.38
C THR A 7 7.73 -12.68 17.76
N ASP A 8 6.72 -12.29 18.52
CA ASP A 8 5.54 -11.55 18.05
C ASP A 8 5.84 -10.07 17.73
N LYS A 9 7.06 -9.60 18.02
CA LYS A 9 7.53 -8.23 17.73
C LYS A 9 8.56 -8.15 16.60
N TRP A 10 8.72 -9.20 15.79
CA TRP A 10 9.60 -9.12 14.61
C TRP A 10 8.96 -8.27 13.51
N ALA A 11 9.73 -7.31 13.00
CA ALA A 11 9.33 -6.43 11.91
C ALA A 11 9.03 -7.26 10.66
N GLY A 12 7.75 -7.48 10.37
CA GLY A 12 7.30 -8.23 9.18
C GLY A 12 6.42 -9.45 9.47
N ASN A 13 6.22 -9.84 10.73
CA ASN A 13 5.25 -10.88 11.09
C ASN A 13 3.94 -10.25 11.55
N PHE A 14 2.94 -10.22 10.67
CA PHE A 14 1.61 -9.70 10.99
C PHE A 14 0.57 -10.82 10.97
N ASP A 15 -0.41 -10.73 11.87
CA ASP A 15 -1.48 -11.70 11.98
C ASP A 15 -2.80 -11.10 11.46
N CYS A 16 -3.53 -11.86 10.64
CA CYS A 16 -4.84 -11.44 10.17
C CYS A 16 -5.92 -11.84 11.19
N SER A 17 -6.68 -10.87 11.67
CA SER A 17 -7.79 -11.07 12.63
C SER A 17 -8.96 -11.89 12.07
N ILE A 18 -9.17 -11.91 10.75
CA ILE A 18 -10.31 -12.60 10.12
C ILE A 18 -9.95 -14.05 9.79
N CYS A 19 -8.93 -14.28 8.96
CA CYS A 19 -8.56 -15.63 8.55
C CYS A 19 -7.57 -16.32 9.49
N ARG A 20 -7.12 -15.66 10.58
CA ARG A 20 -6.17 -16.17 11.58
C ARG A 20 -4.83 -16.67 11.04
N ARG A 21 -4.51 -16.37 9.77
CA ARG A 21 -3.19 -16.64 9.21
C ARG A 21 -2.16 -15.78 9.94
N LYS A 22 -1.13 -16.45 10.44
CA LYS A 22 -0.01 -15.85 11.17
C LYS A 22 1.19 -15.60 10.28
N ARG A 23 2.11 -14.74 10.72
CA ARG A 23 3.39 -14.47 10.03
C ARG A 23 3.22 -14.03 8.58
N LEU A 24 2.17 -13.25 8.32
CA LEU A 24 1.96 -12.67 7.02
C LEU A 24 2.87 -11.46 6.84
N VAL A 25 3.38 -11.35 5.62
CA VAL A 25 4.26 -10.28 5.16
C VAL A 25 3.49 -8.97 5.07
N GLY A 26 4.14 -7.82 5.31
CA GLY A 26 3.52 -6.49 5.22
C GLY A 26 2.89 -6.18 3.85
N SER A 27 3.40 -6.78 2.77
CA SER A 27 2.80 -6.68 1.42
C SER A 27 1.37 -7.22 1.33
N GLU A 28 0.98 -8.15 2.22
CA GLU A 28 -0.37 -8.72 2.30
C GLU A 28 -1.37 -7.78 2.99
N PHE A 29 -0.92 -6.64 3.53
CA PHE A 29 -1.73 -5.65 4.22
C PHE A 29 -1.68 -4.28 3.53
N SER A 30 -2.68 -3.44 3.79
CA SER A 30 -2.67 -2.05 3.34
C SER A 30 -1.66 -1.24 4.18
N SER A 31 -0.88 -0.36 3.55
CA SER A 31 0.08 0.51 4.27
C SER A 31 -0.60 1.33 5.36
N LYS A 32 -1.81 1.85 5.08
CA LYS A 32 -2.64 2.56 6.07
C LYS A 32 -3.04 1.68 7.25
N ALA A 33 -3.30 0.39 7.02
CA ALA A 33 -3.64 -0.55 8.08
C ALA A 33 -2.41 -0.82 8.96
N LEU A 34 -1.23 -0.99 8.36
CA LEU A 34 0.04 -1.16 9.08
C LEU A 34 0.40 0.09 9.90
N GLU A 35 0.21 1.29 9.35
CA GLU A 35 0.42 2.55 10.09
C GLU A 35 -0.52 2.68 11.29
N ARG A 36 -1.80 2.34 11.12
CA ARG A 36 -2.77 2.33 12.23
C ARG A 36 -2.40 1.31 13.29
N PHE A 37 -2.09 0.07 12.91
CA PHE A 37 -1.66 -0.97 13.84
C PHE A 37 -0.44 -0.54 14.66
N ARG A 38 0.49 0.22 14.09
CA ARG A 38 1.65 0.74 14.83
C ARG A 38 1.31 1.87 15.79
N LYS A 39 0.34 2.71 15.44
CA LYS A 39 -0.10 3.84 16.29
C LYS A 39 -1.00 3.38 17.43
N THR A 40 -1.89 2.43 17.16
CA THR A 40 -3.00 2.08 18.07
C THR A 40 -3.04 0.61 18.48
N GLY A 41 -2.25 -0.26 17.87
CA GLY A 41 -2.32 -1.71 18.10
C GLY A 41 -3.57 -2.38 17.49
N SER A 42 -4.32 -1.69 16.63
CA SER A 42 -5.62 -2.18 16.12
C SER A 42 -5.49 -3.41 15.23
N ALA A 43 -6.28 -4.45 15.49
CA ALA A 43 -6.30 -5.71 14.74
C ALA A 43 -6.20 -5.54 13.20
N LEU A 44 -5.22 -6.21 12.59
CA LEU A 44 -4.97 -6.14 11.15
C LEU A 44 -5.89 -7.08 10.37
N LYS A 45 -6.26 -6.67 9.15
CA LYS A 45 -7.01 -7.47 8.18
C LYS A 45 -6.19 -7.57 6.90
N CYS A 46 -5.93 -8.78 6.40
CA CYS A 46 -5.19 -8.96 5.15
C CYS A 46 -6.04 -8.57 3.94
N LYS A 47 -5.38 -8.21 2.84
CA LYS A 47 -6.03 -7.73 1.61
C LYS A 47 -7.08 -8.70 1.08
N LYS A 48 -6.84 -10.02 1.14
CA LYS A 48 -7.80 -11.04 0.71
C LYS A 48 -9.12 -10.97 1.49
N CYS A 49 -9.02 -10.88 2.82
CA CYS A 49 -10.21 -10.76 3.66
C CYS A 49 -10.94 -9.42 3.47
N VAL A 50 -10.20 -8.34 3.21
CA VAL A 50 -10.82 -7.03 2.90
C VAL A 50 -11.54 -7.11 1.55
N SER A 51 -10.93 -7.68 0.51
CA SER A 51 -11.59 -7.82 -0.80
C SER A 51 -12.82 -8.72 -0.74
N GLU A 52 -12.78 -9.81 0.02
CA GLU A 52 -13.94 -10.69 0.23
C GLU A 52 -15.07 -10.01 1.02
N GLN A 53 -14.73 -9.16 2.01
CA GLN A 53 -15.74 -8.36 2.72
C GLN A 53 -16.36 -7.33 1.79
N GLU A 54 -15.55 -6.64 0.98
CA GLU A 54 -16.05 -5.66 0.01
C GLU A 54 -16.94 -6.31 -1.07
N THR A 55 -16.61 -7.51 -1.57
CA THR A 55 -17.47 -8.20 -2.54
C THR A 55 -18.79 -8.63 -1.90
N LYS A 56 -18.75 -9.18 -0.68
CA LYS A 56 -19.97 -9.54 0.07
C LYS A 56 -20.85 -8.32 0.35
N GLU A 57 -20.28 -7.19 0.74
CA GLU A 57 -21.02 -5.94 0.95
C GLU A 57 -21.62 -5.42 -0.36
N ARG A 58 -20.88 -5.51 -1.48
CA ARG A 58 -21.38 -5.13 -2.81
C ARG A 58 -22.55 -6.02 -3.25
N GLU A 59 -22.44 -7.34 -3.08
CA GLU A 59 -23.50 -8.29 -3.39
C GLU A 59 -24.74 -8.09 -2.50
N ALA A 60 -24.56 -7.86 -1.20
CA ALA A 60 -25.64 -7.56 -0.29
C ALA A 60 -26.35 -6.24 -0.65
N ALA A 61 -25.60 -5.21 -1.04
CA ALA A 61 -26.16 -3.96 -1.53
C ALA A 61 -26.91 -4.13 -2.86
N ALA A 62 -26.40 -4.96 -3.77
CA ALA A 62 -27.09 -5.30 -5.03
C ALA A 62 -28.41 -6.03 -4.76
N LYS A 63 -28.42 -7.02 -3.86
CA LYS A 63 -29.64 -7.74 -3.44
C LYS A 63 -30.68 -6.81 -2.82
N ARG A 64 -30.27 -5.86 -1.97
CA ARG A 64 -31.17 -4.84 -1.39
C ARG A 64 -31.81 -3.94 -2.45
N ARG A 65 -31.08 -3.60 -3.52
CA ARG A 65 -31.62 -2.81 -4.64
C ARG A 65 -32.59 -3.61 -5.50
N ALA A 66 -32.26 -4.86 -5.82
CA ALA A 66 -33.17 -5.73 -6.57
C ALA A 66 -34.50 -5.95 -5.82
N ALA A 67 -34.46 -6.06 -4.49
CA ALA A 67 -35.66 -6.16 -3.66
C ALA A 67 -36.46 -4.85 -3.58
N SER A 68 -35.82 -3.67 -3.70
CA SER A 68 -36.54 -2.39 -3.72
C SER A 68 -37.11 -2.04 -5.09
N GLU A 69 -36.56 -2.59 -6.18
CA GLU A 69 -37.10 -2.43 -7.54
C GLU A 69 -38.44 -3.15 -7.73
N THR A 70 -38.76 -4.16 -6.91
CA THR A 70 -40.04 -4.89 -6.99
C THR A 70 -41.21 -4.13 -6.33
N SER A 71 -40.97 -3.01 -5.65
CA SER A 71 -41.99 -2.30 -4.84
C SER A 71 -42.13 -0.80 -5.13
N GLY A 72 -41.44 -0.25 -6.15
CA GLY A 72 -41.45 1.19 -6.42
C GLY A 72 -41.64 1.55 -7.88
N THR A 73 -42.89 1.82 -8.27
CA THR A 73 -43.28 2.52 -9.49
C THR A 73 -42.66 3.92 -9.49
N GLY A 74 -41.52 4.09 -10.16
CA GLY A 74 -40.82 5.36 -10.26
C GLY A 74 -39.84 5.35 -11.41
N SER A 75 -40.34 5.69 -12.59
CA SER A 75 -39.58 5.90 -13.83
C SER A 75 -38.49 6.96 -13.63
N LEU A 76 -37.30 6.54 -13.18
CA LEU A 76 -36.10 7.37 -13.14
C LEU A 76 -35.02 6.71 -14.00
N GLY A 77 -34.90 7.21 -15.24
CA GLY A 77 -33.61 7.30 -15.92
C GLY A 77 -33.09 6.04 -16.61
N ASN A 78 -33.76 5.62 -17.69
CA ASN A 78 -33.11 4.83 -18.76
C ASN A 78 -32.17 5.70 -19.62
N GLU A 79 -31.51 6.70 -19.04
CA GLU A 79 -30.50 7.48 -19.75
C GLU A 79 -29.27 6.59 -19.98
N LYS A 80 -29.03 6.26 -21.25
CA LYS A 80 -27.85 5.52 -21.68
C LYS A 80 -26.68 6.49 -21.77
N HIS A 81 -25.61 6.23 -21.04
CA HIS A 81 -24.38 7.02 -21.10
C HIS A 81 -23.30 6.23 -21.85
N VAL A 82 -22.53 6.93 -22.68
CA VAL A 82 -21.43 6.35 -23.47
C VAL A 82 -20.14 6.37 -22.66
N CYS A 83 -19.46 5.22 -22.56
CA CYS A 83 -18.19 5.12 -21.85
C CYS A 83 -17.05 5.67 -22.71
N ALA A 84 -16.23 6.57 -22.17
CA ALA A 84 -15.09 7.15 -22.89
C ALA A 84 -14.01 6.12 -23.29
N SER A 85 -13.87 5.01 -22.55
CA SER A 85 -12.82 4.01 -22.80
C SER A 85 -13.26 2.90 -23.76
N CYS A 86 -14.46 2.35 -23.59
CA CYS A 86 -14.95 1.25 -24.44
C CYS A 86 -16.02 1.67 -25.46
N LYS A 87 -16.47 2.92 -25.44
CA LYS A 87 -17.49 3.50 -26.35
C LYS A 87 -18.87 2.81 -26.31
N ASN A 88 -19.10 1.92 -25.34
CA ASN A 88 -20.40 1.27 -25.17
C ASN A 88 -21.40 2.19 -24.45
N SER A 89 -22.66 2.19 -24.90
CA SER A 89 -23.78 2.85 -24.24
C SER A 89 -24.35 1.93 -23.16
N LEU A 90 -24.19 2.31 -21.90
CA LEU A 90 -24.58 1.51 -20.73
C LEU A 90 -25.54 2.31 -19.84
N PRO A 91 -26.39 1.64 -19.06
CA PRO A 91 -27.32 2.30 -18.14
C PRO A 91 -26.57 2.99 -17.00
N GLN A 92 -27.22 3.97 -16.36
CA GLN A 92 -26.70 4.71 -15.22
C GLN A 92 -26.17 3.82 -14.08
N ALA A 93 -26.75 2.62 -13.92
CA ALA A 93 -26.37 1.62 -12.93
C ALA A 93 -24.92 1.13 -13.07
N ASP A 94 -24.35 1.13 -14.28
CA ASP A 94 -22.98 0.65 -14.58
C ASP A 94 -21.90 1.72 -14.38
N TYR A 95 -22.30 2.93 -14.01
CA TYR A 95 -21.39 4.03 -13.71
C TYR A 95 -21.34 4.30 -12.20
N ASN A 96 -20.24 4.92 -11.75
CA ASN A 96 -20.19 5.51 -10.42
C ASN A 96 -20.86 6.90 -10.47
N ARG A 97 -21.57 7.31 -9.42
CA ARG A 97 -22.18 8.67 -9.34
C ARG A 97 -21.17 9.77 -9.66
N ASN A 98 -19.94 9.64 -9.18
CA ASN A 98 -18.86 10.60 -9.46
C ASN A 98 -18.41 10.63 -10.92
N GLN A 99 -18.63 9.55 -11.68
CA GLN A 99 -18.34 9.48 -13.12
C GLN A 99 -19.48 10.09 -13.94
N LEU A 100 -20.74 9.90 -13.51
CA LEU A 100 -21.91 10.50 -14.16
C LEU A 100 -21.89 12.02 -14.12
N ALA A 101 -21.41 12.61 -13.02
CA ALA A 101 -21.19 14.05 -12.92
C ALA A 101 -20.19 14.59 -13.96
N LYS A 102 -19.32 13.74 -14.55
CA LYS A 102 -18.29 14.12 -15.53
C LYS A 102 -18.72 13.94 -16.99
N LYS A 103 -19.97 13.56 -17.24
CA LYS A 103 -20.63 13.41 -18.56
C LYS A 103 -19.73 12.81 -19.65
N GLU A 104 -19.01 13.65 -20.40
CA GLU A 104 -18.20 13.29 -21.57
C GLU A 104 -16.99 12.39 -21.27
N LYS A 105 -16.41 12.46 -20.07
CA LYS A 105 -15.23 11.66 -19.69
C LYS A 105 -15.57 10.48 -18.80
N ALA A 106 -16.85 10.13 -18.70
CA ALA A 106 -17.32 9.06 -17.84
C ALA A 106 -16.77 7.70 -18.31
N ARG A 107 -16.16 6.95 -17.38
CA ARG A 107 -15.75 5.57 -17.61
C ARG A 107 -16.70 4.63 -16.88
N CYS A 108 -17.12 3.55 -17.53
CA CYS A 108 -17.92 2.52 -16.89
C CYS A 108 -17.11 1.80 -15.79
N ARG A 109 -17.79 1.20 -14.82
CA ARG A 109 -17.13 0.54 -13.67
C ARG A 109 -16.09 -0.49 -14.11
N LYS A 110 -16.41 -1.33 -15.10
CA LYS A 110 -15.48 -2.34 -15.65
C LYS A 110 -14.18 -1.70 -16.19
N CYS A 111 -14.28 -0.59 -16.90
CA CYS A 111 -13.11 0.12 -17.40
C CYS A 111 -12.28 0.78 -16.28
N VAL A 112 -12.93 1.27 -15.22
CA VAL A 112 -12.24 1.81 -14.05
C VAL A 112 -11.52 0.71 -13.28
N GLU A 113 -12.17 -0.44 -13.05
CA GLU A 113 -11.57 -1.59 -12.38
C GLU A 113 -10.38 -2.15 -13.16
N LYS A 114 -10.49 -2.28 -14.48
CA LYS A 114 -9.36 -2.66 -15.34
C LYS A 114 -8.21 -1.65 -15.27
N ALA A 115 -8.50 -0.35 -15.24
CA ALA A 115 -7.46 0.67 -15.11
C ALA A 115 -6.73 0.56 -13.77
N ILE A 116 -7.46 0.36 -12.67
CA ILE A 116 -6.87 0.15 -11.33
C ILE A 116 -6.01 -1.12 -11.31
N GLN A 117 -6.50 -2.23 -11.86
CA GLN A 117 -5.74 -3.49 -11.94
C GLN A 117 -4.45 -3.32 -12.76
N ASN A 118 -4.50 -2.61 -13.89
CA ASN A 118 -3.32 -2.36 -14.71
C ASN A 118 -2.30 -1.47 -13.99
N GLU A 119 -2.74 -0.42 -13.28
CA GLU A 119 -1.85 0.41 -12.46
C GLU A 119 -1.20 -0.39 -11.32
N GLU A 120 -1.95 -1.27 -10.67
CA GLU A 120 -1.42 -2.15 -9.62
C GLU A 120 -0.44 -3.18 -10.18
N ALA A 121 -0.74 -3.80 -11.32
CA ALA A 121 0.16 -4.71 -12.01
C ALA A 121 1.46 -4.01 -12.42
N GLY A 122 1.38 -2.82 -13.01
CA GLY A 122 2.56 -2.03 -13.38
C GLY A 122 3.41 -1.60 -12.18
N ARG A 123 2.79 -1.33 -11.02
CA ARG A 123 3.52 -1.05 -9.77
C ARG A 123 4.22 -2.28 -9.18
N LYS A 124 3.68 -3.49 -9.40
CA LYS A 124 4.31 -4.74 -8.96
C LYS A 124 5.46 -5.12 -9.88
N SER A 125 5.23 -5.12 -11.20
CA SER A 125 6.27 -5.44 -12.18
C SER A 125 7.45 -4.48 -12.05
N SER A 126 7.23 -3.16 -12.00
CA SER A 126 8.32 -2.20 -11.83
C SER A 126 9.12 -2.33 -10.53
N ARG A 127 8.63 -3.04 -9.51
CA ARG A 127 9.41 -3.38 -8.31
C ARG A 127 10.18 -4.68 -8.49
N GLU A 128 9.54 -5.70 -9.05
CA GLU A 128 10.16 -6.99 -9.37
C GLU A 128 11.28 -6.83 -10.40
N ASP A 129 11.07 -6.00 -11.42
CA ASP A 129 12.06 -5.63 -12.44
C ASP A 129 13.31 -5.03 -11.79
N LYS A 130 13.13 -4.06 -10.86
CA LYS A 130 14.25 -3.45 -10.11
C LYS A 130 15.03 -4.46 -9.28
N ILE A 131 14.33 -5.40 -8.63
CA ILE A 131 14.98 -6.46 -7.86
C ILE A 131 15.77 -7.37 -8.79
N SER A 132 15.20 -7.76 -9.95
CA SER A 132 15.86 -8.61 -10.93
C SER A 132 17.08 -7.92 -11.57
N ASP A 133 16.99 -6.62 -11.85
CA ASP A 133 18.08 -5.83 -12.42
C ASP A 133 19.25 -5.69 -11.45
N LEU A 134 18.97 -5.51 -10.15
CA LEU A 134 20.02 -5.49 -9.13
C LEU A 134 20.69 -6.86 -8.98
N LYS A 135 19.93 -7.96 -9.03
CA LYS A 135 20.50 -9.32 -9.01
C LYS A 135 21.46 -9.54 -10.18
N LYS A 136 21.05 -9.18 -11.40
CA LYS A 136 21.92 -9.25 -12.59
C LYS A 136 23.19 -8.38 -12.44
N LYS A 137 23.07 -7.19 -11.86
CA LYS A 137 24.25 -6.34 -11.59
C LYS A 137 25.19 -6.98 -10.58
N ILE A 138 24.67 -7.55 -9.49
CA ILE A 138 25.50 -8.25 -8.49
C ILE A 138 26.25 -9.43 -9.14
N GLU A 139 25.58 -10.19 -10.01
CA GLU A 139 26.21 -11.28 -10.78
C GLU A 139 27.35 -10.76 -11.68
N GLN A 140 27.14 -9.65 -12.39
CA GLN A 140 28.20 -9.03 -13.20
C GLN A 140 29.38 -8.54 -12.35
N MET A 141 29.12 -8.03 -11.15
CA MET A 141 30.17 -7.57 -10.24
C MET A 141 30.93 -8.72 -9.59
N ASN A 142 30.29 -9.88 -9.40
CA ASN A 142 30.98 -11.10 -8.98
C ASN A 142 32.05 -11.53 -9.98
N LEU A 143 31.82 -11.30 -11.28
CA LEU A 143 32.77 -11.62 -12.34
C LEU A 143 33.92 -10.60 -12.41
N LYS A 144 33.63 -9.31 -12.17
CA LYS A 144 34.63 -8.23 -12.24
C LYS A 144 35.56 -8.14 -11.03
N GLY A 145 35.11 -8.61 -9.85
CA GLY A 145 35.91 -8.60 -8.63
C GLY A 145 35.88 -7.30 -7.81
N ASP A 146 35.04 -6.33 -8.17
CA ASP A 146 34.91 -5.06 -7.43
C ASP A 146 34.06 -5.22 -6.15
N ILE A 147 34.73 -5.58 -5.06
CA ILE A 147 34.10 -5.89 -3.76
C ILE A 147 33.28 -4.71 -3.21
N LYS A 148 33.76 -3.47 -3.34
CA LYS A 148 33.08 -2.28 -2.78
C LYS A 148 31.72 -2.04 -3.43
N GLU A 149 31.65 -2.16 -4.75
CA GLU A 149 30.42 -1.94 -5.49
C GLU A 149 29.44 -3.11 -5.29
N LYS A 150 29.94 -4.34 -5.18
CA LYS A 150 29.14 -5.50 -4.81
C LYS A 150 28.39 -5.29 -3.48
N VAL A 151 29.11 -4.91 -2.42
CA VAL A 151 28.52 -4.68 -1.09
C VAL A 151 27.45 -3.58 -1.14
N ARG A 152 27.68 -2.53 -1.94
CA ARG A 152 26.69 -1.47 -2.14
C ARG A 152 25.42 -2.00 -2.82
N LEU A 153 25.55 -2.77 -3.89
CA LEU A 153 24.39 -3.33 -4.62
C LEU A 153 23.64 -4.36 -3.76
N GLU A 154 24.33 -5.18 -2.99
CA GLU A 154 23.71 -6.12 -2.03
C GLU A 154 22.94 -5.38 -0.93
N SER A 155 23.46 -4.25 -0.45
CA SER A 155 22.77 -3.38 0.50
C SER A 155 21.50 -2.77 -0.11
N GLU A 156 21.57 -2.33 -1.37
CA GLU A 156 20.40 -1.81 -2.11
C GLU A 156 19.33 -2.89 -2.35
N LEU A 157 19.74 -4.11 -2.72
CA LEU A 157 18.85 -5.26 -2.87
C LEU A 157 18.16 -5.61 -1.54
N SER A 158 18.94 -5.69 -0.47
CA SER A 158 18.42 -5.97 0.88
C SER A 158 17.39 -4.93 1.33
N ALA A 159 17.61 -3.65 1.00
CA ALA A 159 16.67 -2.58 1.32
C ALA A 159 15.35 -2.71 0.55
N LEU A 160 15.38 -3.09 -0.73
CA LEU A 160 14.16 -3.29 -1.53
C LEU A 160 13.39 -4.54 -1.10
N GLU A 161 14.08 -5.62 -0.77
CA GLU A 161 13.45 -6.83 -0.22
C GLU A 161 12.83 -6.54 1.15
N ALA A 162 13.50 -5.76 1.99
CA ALA A 162 12.95 -5.30 3.26
C ALA A 162 11.72 -4.40 3.05
N GLU A 163 11.70 -3.49 2.07
CA GLU A 163 10.51 -2.69 1.73
C GLU A 163 9.36 -3.59 1.28
N HIS A 164 9.63 -4.59 0.44
CA HIS A 164 8.63 -5.55 0.01
C HIS A 164 8.06 -6.34 1.20
N VAL A 165 8.93 -6.80 2.11
CA VAL A 165 8.53 -7.61 3.26
C VAL A 165 7.79 -6.79 4.32
N THR A 166 8.27 -5.60 4.62
CA THR A 166 7.75 -4.79 5.73
C THR A 166 6.67 -3.79 5.29
N GLY A 167 6.57 -3.53 3.98
CA GLY A 167 5.77 -2.44 3.42
C GLY A 167 6.31 -1.05 3.73
N LEU A 168 7.57 -0.93 4.18
CA LEU A 168 8.18 0.34 4.58
C LEU A 168 9.23 0.81 3.60
N LYS A 169 9.12 2.08 3.22
CA LYS A 169 10.20 2.74 2.47
C LYS A 169 11.41 2.94 3.38
N PRO A 170 12.63 2.63 2.90
CA PRO A 170 13.85 2.95 3.63
C PRO A 170 13.95 4.47 3.76
N ILE A 171 14.04 4.94 5.01
CA ILE A 171 14.32 6.34 5.30
C ILE A 171 15.83 6.46 5.42
N LYS A 172 16.44 7.28 4.57
CA LYS A 172 17.82 7.72 4.81
C LYS A 172 17.78 8.52 6.10
N MET A 173 18.34 7.94 7.16
CA MET A 173 18.74 8.70 8.33
C MET A 173 19.77 9.70 7.82
N SER A 174 19.34 10.91 7.47
CA SER A 174 20.28 11.98 7.16
C SER A 174 21.20 12.11 8.36
N SER A 175 22.47 12.39 8.10
CA SER A 175 23.51 12.64 9.10
C SER A 175 23.27 13.94 9.89
N ALA A 176 22.02 14.26 10.23
CA ALA A 176 21.62 15.27 11.20
C ALA A 176 21.97 14.81 12.64
N GLY A 177 23.24 14.46 12.84
CA GLY A 177 23.82 13.98 14.08
C GLY A 177 25.32 14.25 14.21
N ARG A 178 25.95 14.96 13.26
CA ARG A 178 27.29 15.54 13.41
C ARG A 178 27.21 17.06 13.43
N GLY A 179 26.65 17.60 14.50
CA GLY A 179 26.53 19.04 14.71
C GLY A 179 26.29 19.40 16.17
N SER A 180 27.39 19.52 16.92
CA SER A 180 27.49 20.29 18.17
C SER A 180 26.89 19.70 19.46
N TRP A 181 27.41 18.55 19.90
CA TRP A 181 27.44 18.20 21.33
C TRP A 181 28.43 19.07 22.15
N ARG A 182 29.07 20.08 21.53
CA ARG A 182 30.07 20.96 22.16
C ARG A 182 29.63 22.43 22.35
N ALA A 183 28.41 22.83 21.99
CA ALA A 183 27.97 24.22 22.21
C ALA A 183 27.39 24.52 23.61
N ARG A 184 27.39 23.57 24.55
CA ARG A 184 26.83 23.76 25.91
C ARG A 184 27.84 23.80 27.05
N ALA A 185 29.13 23.93 26.74
CA ALA A 185 30.18 24.14 27.73
C ALA A 185 30.85 25.51 27.49
N GLY A 186 30.30 26.56 28.08
CA GLY A 186 31.00 27.84 28.16
C GLY A 186 30.12 29.08 27.96
N ARG A 187 29.40 29.49 29.00
CA ARG A 187 29.21 30.90 29.38
C ARG A 187 28.56 30.99 30.76
N GLY A 188 29.29 30.49 31.76
CA GLY A 188 29.27 31.11 33.08
C GLY A 188 30.11 32.39 33.01
N ARG A 189 29.49 33.53 33.38
CA ARG A 189 30.01 34.88 33.73
C ARG A 189 28.83 35.81 33.45
N GLY A 190 28.08 36.34 34.41
CA GLY A 190 28.49 36.90 35.69
C GLY A 190 28.21 38.40 35.67
N ARG A 191 27.49 38.89 36.68
CA ARG A 191 27.37 40.28 37.15
C ARG A 191 26.58 41.30 36.32
N GLY A 192 25.65 41.98 37.01
CA GLY A 192 25.34 43.38 36.71
C GLY A 192 23.98 43.85 37.22
N ARG A 193 23.85 44.02 38.55
CA ARG A 193 22.88 44.95 39.14
C ARG A 193 23.15 46.36 38.57
N LYS A 194 22.13 47.00 38.01
CA LYS A 194 21.70 48.36 38.33
C LYS A 194 20.32 48.58 37.75
#